data_AF-A0A3N3Z0G5-F1
#
_entry.id   AF-A0A3N3Z0G5-F1
#
_cell.length_a   1.000
_cell.length_b   1.000
_cell.length_c   1.000
_cell.angle_alpha   90.00
_cell.angle_beta   90.00
_cell.angle_gamma   90.00
#
_symmetry.space_group_name_H-M   'P 1'
#
loop_
_entity.id
_entity.type
_entity.pdbx_description
1 polymer ?
#
loop_
_entity_poly.entity_id
_entity_poly.type
_entity_poly.pdbx_seq_one_letter_code
_entity_poly.pdbx_strand_id
1 'polypeptide(L)' 'SQRGLNEHSNGLLRKDGLPKEMDFNQVNQGFISSVASKRNHISRKSLNYQTPLEVFLSYVNGKFCLA' A
#
# COMPACT_ATOMS: atom_id res chain seq x y z
N SER A 1 18.69 4.01 -5.46
CA SER A 1 18.06 2.69 -5.21
C SER A 1 16.74 2.92 -4.46
N GLN A 2 15.71 2.10 -4.67
CA GLN A 2 14.40 2.23 -3.99
C GLN A 2 14.26 1.32 -2.75
N ARG A 3 15.36 0.70 -2.31
CA ARG A 3 15.36 -0.35 -1.29
C ARG A 3 14.73 0.10 0.03
N GLY A 4 15.09 1.29 0.52
CA GLY A 4 14.55 1.81 1.78
C GLY A 4 13.03 2.00 1.75
N LEU A 5 12.49 2.48 0.64
CA LEU A 5 11.04 2.64 0.45
C LEU A 5 10.32 1.29 0.39
N ASN A 6 10.93 0.31 -0.28
CA ASN A 6 10.39 -1.05 -0.36
C ASN A 6 10.40 -1.74 1.01
N GLU A 7 11.48 -1.59 1.78
CA GLU A 7 11.59 -2.14 3.13
C GLU A 7 10.57 -1.52 4.08
N HIS A 8 10.38 -0.20 4.01
CA HIS A 8 9.33 0.49 4.77
C HIS A 8 7.94 -0.03 4.41
N SER A 9 7.61 -0.11 3.12
CA SER A 9 6.31 -0.59 2.63
C SER A 9 6.04 -2.04 3.05
N ASN A 10 7.04 -2.92 2.93
CA ASN A 10 6.94 -4.30 3.39
C ASN A 10 6.77 -4.41 4.91
N GLY A 11 7.43 -3.55 5.68
CA GLY A 11 7.22 -3.47 7.13
C GLY A 11 5.77 -3.18 7.51
N LEU A 12 5.08 -2.38 6.70
CA LEU A 12 3.67 -2.03 6.93
C LEU A 12 2.73 -3.18 6.57
N LEU A 13 2.97 -3.89 5.47
CA LEU A 13 2.21 -5.10 5.11
C LEU A 13 2.32 -6.19 6.19
N ARG A 14 3.50 -6.32 6.82
CA ARG A 14 3.72 -7.25 7.93
C ARG A 14 2.89 -6.94 9.17
N LYS A 15 2.64 -5.66 9.46
CA LYS A 15 1.78 -5.25 10.59
C LYS A 15 0.31 -5.57 10.37
N ASP A 16 -0.11 -5.68 9.11
CA ASP A 16 -1.53 -5.67 8.73
C ASP A 16 -2.06 -7.00 8.20
N GLY A 17 -1.26 -8.07 8.24
CA GLY A 17 -1.74 -9.43 7.93
C GLY A 17 -0.73 -10.35 7.27
N LEU A 18 0.47 -9.87 6.90
CA LEU A 18 1.52 -10.69 6.28
C LEU A 18 2.74 -10.85 7.20
N PRO A 19 2.62 -11.49 8.38
CA PRO A 19 3.74 -11.61 9.33
C PRO A 19 4.94 -12.30 8.70
N LYS A 20 6.12 -12.12 9.31
CA LYS A 20 7.31 -12.85 8.88
C LYS A 20 7.06 -14.35 9.00
N GLU A 21 7.69 -15.11 8.09
CA GLU A 21 7.64 -16.59 8.08
C GLU A 21 6.26 -17.20 7.83
N MET A 22 5.27 -16.40 7.42
CA MET A 22 3.98 -16.92 6.98
C MET A 22 4.14 -17.77 5.73
N ASP A 23 3.55 -18.98 5.74
CA ASP A 23 3.49 -19.84 4.54
C ASP A 23 2.43 -19.32 3.57
N PHE A 24 2.88 -18.80 2.43
CA PHE A 24 1.99 -18.27 1.39
C PHE A 24 1.23 -19.35 0.62
N ASN A 25 1.64 -20.62 0.69
CA ASN A 25 0.90 -21.70 0.02
C ASN A 25 -0.47 -21.96 0.67
N GLN A 26 -0.63 -21.57 1.94
CA GLN A 26 -1.89 -21.68 2.67
C GLN A 26 -2.77 -20.42 2.55
N VAL A 27 -2.34 -19.43 1.76
CA VAL A 27 -2.97 -18.12 1.68
C VAL A 27 -3.54 -17.88 0.29
N ASN A 28 -4.83 -17.58 0.20
CA ASN A 28 -5.45 -17.27 -1.08
C ASN A 28 -5.19 -15.81 -1.51
N GLN A 29 -5.32 -15.55 -2.81
CA GLN A 29 -5.08 -14.22 -3.38
C GLN A 29 -6.07 -13.16 -2.88
N GLY A 30 -7.28 -13.56 -2.46
CA GLY A 30 -8.26 -12.64 -1.87
C GLY A 30 -7.76 -12.03 -0.57
N PHE A 31 -7.09 -12.82 0.27
CA PHE A 31 -6.47 -12.34 1.50
C PHE A 31 -5.30 -11.39 1.22
N ILE A 32 -4.39 -11.76 0.31
CA ILE A 32 -3.27 -10.88 -0.06
C ILE A 32 -3.79 -9.52 -0.58
N SER A 33 -4.80 -9.57 -1.45
CA SER A 33 -5.45 -8.38 -2.00
C SER A 33 -6.15 -7.55 -0.93
N SER A 34 -6.78 -8.18 0.06
CA SER A 34 -7.45 -7.45 1.15
C SER A 34 -6.47 -6.73 2.06
N VAL A 35 -5.30 -7.32 2.35
CA VAL A 35 -4.23 -6.65 3.11
C VAL A 35 -3.69 -5.43 2.36
N ALA A 36 -3.43 -5.58 1.06
CA ALA A 36 -2.98 -4.48 0.22
C ALA A 36 -4.04 -3.37 0.12
N SER A 37 -5.30 -3.75 -0.12
CA SER A 37 -6.44 -2.82 -0.19
C SER A 37 -6.59 -2.05 1.12
N LYS A 38 -6.56 -2.73 2.27
CA LYS A 38 -6.58 -2.09 3.59
C LYS A 38 -5.48 -1.03 3.70
N ARG A 39 -4.24 -1.34 3.33
CA ARG A 39 -3.13 -0.36 3.36
C ARG A 39 -3.34 0.84 2.46
N ASN A 40 -3.90 0.62 1.26
CA ASN A 40 -4.14 1.66 0.27
C ASN A 40 -5.29 2.61 0.65
N HIS A 41 -6.17 2.20 1.57
CA HIS A 41 -7.26 3.02 2.11
C HIS A 41 -6.95 3.69 3.46
N ILE A 42 -5.76 3.47 4.06
CA ILE A 42 -5.37 4.15 5.29
C ILE A 42 -4.76 5.52 4.96
N SER A 43 -5.38 6.58 5.48
CA SER A 43 -4.90 7.97 5.40
C SER A 43 -3.46 8.11 5.89
N ARG A 44 -2.64 8.92 5.22
CA ARG A 44 -1.26 9.22 5.61
C ARG A 44 -1.11 10.69 5.95
N LYS A 45 -0.54 10.99 7.12
CA LYS A 45 -0.21 12.38 7.51
C LYS A 45 0.68 13.06 6.48
N SER A 46 1.65 12.35 5.91
CA SER A 46 2.54 12.86 4.85
C SER A 46 1.83 13.17 3.51
N LEU A 47 0.61 12.68 3.32
CA LEU A 47 -0.23 12.95 2.16
C LEU A 47 -1.35 13.95 2.49
N ASN A 48 -1.18 14.78 3.53
CA ASN A 48 -2.21 15.67 4.05
C ASN A 48 -3.49 14.91 4.41
N TYR A 49 -3.33 13.75 5.06
CA TYR A 49 -4.40 12.85 5.47
C TYR A 49 -5.21 12.21 4.33
N GLN A 50 -4.78 12.35 3.07
CA GLN A 50 -5.30 11.53 1.98
C GLN A 50 -4.78 10.09 2.04
N THR A 51 -5.51 9.20 1.41
CA THR A 51 -5.12 7.80 1.22
C THR A 51 -4.16 7.65 0.04
N PRO A 52 -3.27 6.64 0.05
CA PRO A 52 -2.45 6.32 -1.11
C PRO A 52 -3.27 6.11 -2.39
N LEU A 53 -4.45 5.50 -2.29
CA LEU A 53 -5.33 5.27 -3.43
C LEU A 53 -5.85 6.59 -4.04
N GLU A 54 -6.35 7.51 -3.23
CA GLU A 54 -6.83 8.82 -3.70
C GLU A 54 -5.73 9.60 -4.43
N VAL A 55 -4.54 9.64 -3.83
CA VAL A 55 -3.38 10.30 -4.43
C VAL A 55 -3.00 9.63 -5.74
N PHE A 56 -2.92 8.30 -5.78
CA PHE A 56 -2.64 7.56 -7.00
C PHE A 56 -3.65 7.87 -8.12
N LEU A 57 -4.95 7.79 -7.81
CA LEU A 57 -6.01 8.09 -8.78
C LEU A 57 -5.98 9.55 -9.25
N SER A 58 -5.53 10.49 -8.43
CA SER A 58 -5.36 11.89 -8.85
C SER A 58 -4.29 12.08 -9.93
N TYR A 59 -3.21 11.28 -9.89
CA TYR A 59 -2.20 11.26 -10.95
C TYR A 59 -2.71 10.59 -12.23
N VAL A 60 -3.41 9.45 -12.09
CA VAL A 60 -3.97 8.72 -13.24
C VAL A 60 -5.05 9.52 -13.96
N ASN A 61 -5.91 10.21 -13.21
CA ASN A 61 -7.00 11.02 -13.76
C ASN A 61 -6.56 12.41 -14.25
N GLY A 62 -5.25 12.66 -14.35
CA GLY A 62 -4.71 13.89 -14.94
C GLY A 62 -4.82 15.15 -14.09
N LYS A 63 -5.28 15.08 -12.83
CA LYS A 63 -5.31 16.25 -11.93
C LYS A 63 -3.91 16.81 -11.64
N PHE A 64 -2.87 16.01 -11.81
CA PHE A 64 -1.47 16.40 -11.66
C PHE A 64 -0.66 16.36 -12.97
N CYS A 65 -1.28 16.04 -14.11
CA CYS A 65 -0.59 15.99 -15.43
C CYS A 65 -0.64 17.32 -16.20
N LEU A 66 -1.10 18.40 -15.57
CA LEU A 66 -1.16 19.75 -16.15
C LEU A 66 -0.16 20.73 -15.51
N ALA A 67 0.93 20.21 -14.93
CA ALA A 67 2.05 21.01 -14.44
C ALA A 67 3.30 20.78 -15.28
#